data_AF-A0A3N5R336-F1
#
_entry.id   AF-A0A3N5R336-F1
#
_cell.length_a   1.000
_cell.length_b   1.000
_cell.length_c   1.000
_cell.angle_alpha   90.00
_cell.angle_beta   90.00
_cell.angle_gamma   90.00
#
_symmetry.space_group_name_H-M   'P 1'
#
loop_
_entity.id
_entity.type
_entity.pdbx_description
1 polymer ?
#
loop_
_entity_poly.entity_id
_entity_poly.type
_entity_poly.pdbx_seq_one_letter_code
_entity_poly.pdbx_strand_id
1 'polypeptide(L)'
;MAYGKDTCGSCGKYTDIAIKVVEDVEMLYCKECRDKELKIVLENFNQINFYCIRCGSQNVRKHDPKTEISLTDVPNTLFASAFITCSDCKHRFFVNMEDHGKLN
;
A
#
# COMPACT_ATOMS: atom_id res chain seq x y z
N MET A 1 5.79 -9.10 14.60
CA MET A 1 5.89 -10.58 14.57
C MET A 1 6.92 -10.92 13.51
N ALA A 2 7.95 -11.70 13.82
CA ALA A 2 8.91 -12.21 12.84
C ALA A 2 8.51 -13.65 12.51
N TYR A 3 8.39 -13.99 11.24
CA TYR A 3 7.83 -15.27 10.78
C TYR A 3 8.86 -16.42 10.78
N GLY A 4 10.07 -16.17 11.30
CA GLY A 4 11.20 -17.09 11.22
C GLY A 4 12.06 -16.87 9.98
N LYS A 5 13.08 -17.73 9.79
CA LYS A 5 13.91 -17.71 8.59
C LYS A 5 13.27 -18.55 7.49
N ASP A 6 13.16 -17.97 6.30
CA ASP A 6 12.71 -18.66 5.11
C ASP A 6 13.28 -17.98 3.85
N THR A 7 13.01 -18.54 2.68
CA THR A 7 13.38 -17.98 1.39
C THR A 7 12.42 -16.84 1.02
N CYS A 8 12.95 -15.63 0.88
CA CYS A 8 12.19 -14.48 0.40
C CYS A 8 11.76 -14.71 -1.06
N GLY A 9 10.46 -14.67 -1.35
CA GLY A 9 9.90 -14.86 -2.69
C GLY A 9 10.35 -13.79 -3.69
N SER A 10 10.70 -12.59 -3.21
CA SER A 10 11.16 -11.49 -4.07
C SER A 10 12.64 -11.58 -4.45
N CYS A 11 13.54 -11.89 -3.50
CA CYS A 11 14.99 -11.88 -3.75
C CYS A 11 15.67 -13.27 -3.69
N GLY A 12 14.93 -14.32 -3.38
CA GLY A 12 15.42 -15.70 -3.30
C GLY A 12 16.39 -15.98 -2.15
N LYS A 13 16.65 -15.00 -1.26
CA LYS A 13 17.58 -15.17 -0.13
C LYS A 13 16.89 -15.88 1.03
N TYR A 14 17.57 -16.86 1.62
CA TYR A 14 17.18 -17.46 2.90
C TYR A 14 17.53 -16.51 4.05
N THR A 15 16.53 -15.88 4.67
CA THR A 15 16.70 -14.82 5.66
C THR A 15 15.47 -14.69 6.55
N ASP A 16 15.53 -13.83 7.57
CA ASP A 16 14.39 -13.56 8.43
C ASP A 16 13.24 -12.89 7.65
N ILE A 17 12.07 -13.53 7.68
CA ILE A 17 10.86 -13.07 7.00
C ILE A 17 10.11 -12.07 7.86
N ALA A 18 9.86 -10.90 7.26
CA ALA A 18 9.18 -9.79 7.89
C ALA A 18 7.67 -9.82 7.63
N ILE A 19 7.24 -10.35 6.49
CA ILE A 19 5.83 -10.53 6.18
C ILE A 19 5.56 -11.67 5.21
N LYS A 20 4.34 -12.20 5.26
CA LYS A 20 3.77 -13.16 4.33
C LYS A 20 2.60 -12.48 3.64
N VAL A 21 2.53 -12.48 2.32
CA VAL A 21 1.49 -11.85 1.48
C VAL A 21 0.72 -12.94 0.74
N VAL A 22 -0.60 -12.82 0.60
CA VAL A 22 -1.40 -13.79 -0.15
C VAL A 22 -1.82 -13.19 -1.49
N GLU A 23 -1.15 -13.59 -2.57
CA GLU A 23 -1.42 -13.20 -3.97
C GLU A 23 -1.57 -14.47 -4.81
N ASP A 24 -2.64 -15.24 -4.61
CA ASP A 24 -2.89 -16.62 -5.13
C ASP A 24 -1.96 -17.72 -4.58
N VAL A 25 -0.71 -17.40 -4.31
CA VAL A 25 0.26 -18.24 -3.57
C VAL A 25 0.84 -17.41 -2.42
N GLU A 26 1.14 -18.05 -1.29
CA GLU A 26 1.79 -17.37 -0.17
C GLU A 26 3.18 -16.88 -0.58
N MET A 27 3.38 -15.56 -0.64
CA MET A 27 4.66 -14.94 -0.94
C MET A 27 5.30 -14.38 0.34
N LEU A 28 6.54 -14.78 0.61
CA LEU A 28 7.29 -14.36 1.78
C LEU A 28 8.21 -13.19 1.43
N TYR A 29 8.20 -12.13 2.25
CA TYR A 29 9.09 -10.99 2.08
C TYR A 29 10.01 -10.82 3.28
N CYS A 30 11.31 -10.71 3.01
CA CYS A 30 12.26 -10.17 3.97
C CYS A 30 12.02 -8.66 4.17
N LYS A 31 12.58 -8.10 5.25
CA LYS A 31 12.40 -6.68 5.60
C LYS A 31 12.75 -5.73 4.46
N GLU A 32 13.89 -5.94 3.80
CA GLU A 32 14.36 -5.08 2.70
C GLU A 32 13.41 -5.10 1.51
N CYS A 33 12.96 -6.29 1.09
CA CYS A 33 12.02 -6.43 -0.02
C CYS A 33 10.65 -5.83 0.32
N ARG A 34 10.16 -6.06 1.53
CA ARG A 34 8.91 -5.44 2.01
C ARG A 34 9.00 -3.92 1.97
N ASP A 35 10.07 -3.34 2.51
CA ASP A 35 10.22 -1.88 2.57
C ASP A 35 10.35 -1.28 1.16
N LYS A 36 10.94 -2.03 0.21
CA LYS A 36 10.98 -1.65 -1.21
C LYS A 36 9.60 -1.64 -1.85
N GLU A 37 8.79 -2.69 -1.66
CA GLU A 37 7.44 -2.75 -2.21
C GLU A 37 6.54 -1.64 -1.63
N LEU A 38 6.58 -1.42 -0.31
CA LEU A 38 5.85 -0.32 0.32
C LEU A 38 6.24 1.06 -0.24
N LYS A 39 7.51 1.24 -0.61
CA LYS A 39 7.98 2.47 -1.25
C LYS A 39 7.42 2.62 -2.67
N ILE A 40 7.40 1.56 -3.46
CA ILE A 40 6.82 1.56 -4.82
C ILE A 40 5.33 1.91 -4.76
N VAL A 41 4.59 1.28 -3.85
CA VAL A 41 3.16 1.55 -3.64
C VAL A 41 2.94 3.01 -3.23
N LEU A 42 3.79 3.58 -2.37
CA LEU A 42 3.70 4.98 -1.94
C LEU A 42 3.99 5.94 -3.09
N GLU A 43 5.02 5.67 -3.89
CA GLU A 43 5.38 6.46 -5.07
C GLU A 43 4.23 6.46 -6.09
N ASN A 44 3.65 5.30 -6.37
CA ASN A 44 2.49 5.17 -7.25
C ASN A 44 1.28 5.92 -6.71
N PHE A 45 0.95 5.74 -5.42
CA PHE A 45 -0.16 6.45 -4.77
C PHE A 45 0.01 7.97 -4.85
N ASN A 46 1.23 8.48 -4.69
CA ASN A 46 1.52 9.91 -4.80
C ASN A 46 1.31 10.47 -6.21
N GLN A 47 1.48 9.65 -7.25
CA GLN A 47 1.24 10.05 -8.64
C GLN A 47 -0.25 10.05 -9.03
N ILE A 48 -1.14 9.39 -8.28
CA ILE A 48 -2.57 9.34 -8.59
C ILE A 48 -3.21 10.73 -8.44
N ASN A 49 -3.83 11.23 -9.50
CA ASN A 49 -4.59 12.47 -9.46
C ASN A 49 -5.98 12.22 -8.89
N PHE A 50 -6.29 12.86 -7.77
CA PHE A 50 -7.62 12.80 -7.16
C PHE A 50 -8.44 14.04 -7.51
N TYR A 51 -9.75 13.84 -7.59
CA TYR A 51 -10.72 14.91 -7.69
C TYR A 51 -11.50 14.99 -6.38
N CYS A 52 -11.91 16.19 -6.00
CA CYS A 52 -12.78 16.37 -4.86
C CYS A 52 -14.13 15.69 -5.12
N ILE A 53 -14.48 14.68 -4.33
CA ILE A 53 -15.74 13.94 -4.47
C ILE A 53 -16.99 14.80 -4.31
N ARG A 54 -16.85 16.00 -3.71
CA ARG A 54 -17.97 16.91 -3.46
C ARG A 54 -18.17 17.96 -4.55
N CYS A 55 -17.09 18.53 -5.11
CA CYS A 55 -17.18 19.64 -6.07
C CYS A 55 -16.47 19.39 -7.40
N GLY A 56 -15.83 18.24 -7.60
CA GLY A 56 -15.13 17.88 -8.83
C GLY A 56 -13.81 18.63 -9.07
N SER A 57 -13.35 19.48 -8.14
CA SER A 57 -12.08 20.20 -8.29
C SER A 57 -10.86 19.26 -8.24
N GLN A 58 -9.86 19.54 -9.06
CA GLN A 58 -8.52 18.92 -9.03
C GLN A 58 -7.59 19.51 -7.96
N ASN A 59 -7.95 20.65 -7.37
CA ASN A 59 -7.13 21.35 -6.38
C ASN A 59 -7.24 20.66 -5.02
N VAL A 60 -6.72 19.44 -4.94
CA VAL A 60 -6.71 18.60 -3.74
C VAL A 60 -5.30 18.35 -3.27
N ARG A 61 -5.14 18.21 -1.95
CA ARG A 61 -3.85 17.91 -1.31
C ARG A 61 -3.98 16.62 -0.50
N LYS A 62 -3.02 15.72 -0.69
CA LYS A 62 -2.85 14.52 0.14
C LYS A 62 -2.11 14.92 1.41
N HIS A 63 -2.60 14.45 2.55
CA HIS A 63 -1.98 14.66 3.84
C HIS A 63 -1.38 13.34 4.32
N ASP A 64 -0.07 13.36 4.58
CA ASP A 64 0.72 12.27 5.16
C ASP A 64 0.32 10.89 4.60
N PRO A 65 0.55 10.65 3.30
CA PRO A 65 0.26 9.36 2.69
C PRO A 65 1.07 8.27 3.38
N LYS A 66 0.40 7.17 3.73
CA LYS A 66 0.99 6.03 4.42
C LYS A 66 0.87 4.79 3.58
N THR A 67 1.85 3.91 3.68
CA THR A 67 1.80 2.56 3.13
C THR A 67 2.03 1.53 4.22
N GLU A 68 1.18 0.53 4.24
CA GLU A 68 1.21 -0.55 5.23
C GLU A 68 0.75 -1.86 4.57
N ILE A 69 0.73 -2.94 5.35
CA ILE A 69 0.16 -4.21 4.90
C ILE A 69 -1.13 -4.45 5.69
N SER A 70 -2.22 -4.67 4.96
CA SER A 70 -3.54 -4.93 5.54
C SER A 70 -3.53 -6.30 6.18
N LEU A 71 -3.97 -6.37 7.44
CA LEU A 71 -4.08 -7.63 8.18
C LEU A 71 -5.52 -8.13 8.29
N THR A 72 -6.49 -7.38 7.73
CA THR A 72 -7.91 -7.54 8.07
C THR A 72 -8.79 -7.95 6.89
N ASP A 73 -8.81 -7.17 5.80
CA ASP A 73 -9.90 -7.30 4.79
C ASP A 73 -9.52 -8.16 3.58
N VAL A 74 -8.25 -8.15 3.19
CA VAL A 74 -7.61 -9.20 2.39
C VAL A 74 -6.29 -9.52 3.08
N PRO A 75 -6.08 -10.75 3.58
CA PRO A 75 -4.91 -11.07 4.37
C PRO A 75 -3.64 -10.71 3.62
N ASN A 76 -2.93 -9.74 4.20
CA ASN A 76 -1.60 -9.34 3.82
C ASN A 76 -1.44 -8.59 2.49
N THR A 77 -2.47 -7.86 2.01
CA THR A 77 -2.32 -6.98 0.84
C THR A 77 -1.56 -5.70 1.17
N LEU A 78 -0.76 -5.20 0.22
CA LEU A 78 -0.14 -3.88 0.34
C LEU A 78 -1.22 -2.82 0.14
N PHE A 79 -1.25 -1.79 0.99
CA PHE A 79 -2.17 -0.67 0.80
C PHE A 79 -1.48 0.68 0.99
N ALA A 80 -2.04 1.69 0.33
CA ALA A 80 -1.74 3.09 0.55
C ALA A 80 -2.99 3.83 1.00
N SER A 81 -2.84 4.71 1.99
CA SER A 81 -3.95 5.54 2.46
C SER A 81 -3.53 6.98 2.71
N ALA A 82 -4.47 7.91 2.55
CA ALA A 82 -4.28 9.30 2.92
C ALA A 82 -5.61 10.01 3.18
N PHE A 83 -5.54 11.06 3.99
CA PHE A 83 -6.59 12.07 3.96
C PHE A 83 -6.35 13.04 2.82
N ILE A 84 -7.40 13.36 2.08
CA ILE A 84 -7.36 14.31 0.98
C ILE A 84 -8.24 15.49 1.34
N THR A 85 -7.69 16.70 1.20
CA THR A 85 -8.42 17.95 1.41
C THR A 85 -8.52 18.72 0.10
N CYS A 86 -9.72 19.16 -0.26
CA CYS A 86 -9.95 20.08 -1.37
C CYS A 86 -9.69 21.53 -0.92
N SER A 87 -8.81 22.23 -1.60
CA SER A 87 -8.48 23.62 -1.29
C SER A 87 -9.65 24.58 -1.57
N ASP A 88 -10.53 24.25 -2.52
CA ASP A 88 -11.57 25.17 -2.99
C ASP A 88 -12.83 25.12 -2.11
N CYS A 89 -13.35 23.92 -1.82
CA CYS A 89 -14.57 23.75 -1.01
C CYS A 89 -14.29 23.28 0.44
N LYS A 90 -13.02 23.13 0.82
CA LYS A 90 -12.55 22.66 2.14
C LYS A 90 -13.08 21.28 2.56
N HIS A 91 -13.66 20.52 1.64
CA HIS A 91 -14.10 19.16 1.92
C HIS A 91 -12.89 18.24 2.12
N ARG A 92 -13.00 17.34 3.10
CA ARG A 92 -11.98 16.35 3.44
C ARG A 92 -12.58 14.95 3.33
N PHE A 93 -11.85 14.04 2.70
CA PHE A 93 -12.23 12.64 2.57
C PHE A 93 -11.01 11.75 2.77
N PHE A 94 -11.24 10.48 3.09
CA PHE A 94 -10.20 9.47 3.26
C PHE A 94 -10.19 8.57 2.03
N VAL A 95 -8.99 8.23 1.56
CA VAL A 95 -8.80 7.25 0.49
C VAL A 95 -7.94 6.12 1.03
N ASN A 96 -8.38 4.90 0.75
CA ASN A 96 -7.60 3.68 0.91
C ASN A 96 -7.50 3.00 -0.47
N MET A 97 -6.28 2.67 -0.90
CA MET A 97 -5.99 1.97 -2.13
C MET A 97 -5.28 0.67 -1.78
N GLU A 98 -5.88 -0.45 -2.15
CA GLU A 98 -5.36 -1.79 -1.89
C GLU A 98 -4.83 -2.41 -3.18
N ASP A 99 -3.65 -2.99 -3.13
CA ASP A 99 -3.08 -3.79 -4.21
C ASP A 99 -3.38 -5.27 -3.92
N HIS A 100 -4.27 -5.85 -4.73
CA HIS A 100 -4.66 -7.26 -4.65
C HIS A 100 -3.93 -8.14 -5.67
N GLY A 101 -2.91 -7.61 -6.36
CA GLY A 101 -2.24 -8.30 -7.45
C GLY A 101 -3.11 -8.44 -8.70
N LYS A 102 -2.74 -9.37 -9.59
CA LYS A 102 -3.48 -9.63 -10.84
C LYS A 102 -4.50 -10.74 -10.63
N LEU A 103 -5.76 -10.48 -10.98
CA LEU A 103 -6.74 -11.53 -11.20
C LEU A 103 -6.39 -12.26 -12.51
N ASN A 104 -6.22 -13.58 -12.45
CA ASN A 104 -6.05 -14.46 -13.61
C ASN A 104 -7.39 -14.79 -14.28
#